data_AF-A0A4R0YQC9-F1
#
_entry.id   AF-A0A4R0YQC9-F1
#
_cell.length_a   1.000
_cell.length_b   1.000
_cell.length_c   1.000
_cell.angle_alpha   90.00
_cell.angle_beta   90.00
_cell.angle_gamma   90.00
#
_symmetry.space_group_name_H-M   'P 1'
#
loop_
_entity.id
_entity.type
_entity.pdbx_description
1 polymer ?
#
loop_
_entity_poly.entity_id
_entity_poly.type
_entity_poly.pdbx_seq_one_letter_code
_entity_poly.pdbx_strand_id
1 'polypeptide(L)'
;MRILCLLISIFALIFGSTSAYASKEGILRMSSFELTSDGIGESGPVTITGKQGDKGILALSITAFGKRFELDVAQLAKVQGLPINGFQLSYEAGYKEQGGRTVYIVLSKGFTSGTAGRKFVVITESGAIRVTDELR
;
A
#
# COMPACT_ATOMS: atom_id res chain seq x y z
N MET A 1 2.12 49.53 -34.51
CA MET A 1 2.57 48.79 -33.31
C MET A 1 1.53 47.82 -32.74
N ARG A 2 0.29 48.24 -32.43
CA ARG A 2 -0.74 47.36 -31.83
C ARG A 2 -1.08 46.10 -32.64
N ILE A 3 -1.15 46.22 -33.97
CA ILE A 3 -1.46 45.09 -34.87
C ILE A 3 -0.29 44.09 -34.95
N LEU A 4 0.96 44.58 -34.86
CA LEU A 4 2.15 43.73 -34.85
C LEU A 4 2.24 42.89 -33.57
N CYS A 5 1.91 43.48 -32.42
CA CYS A 5 1.82 42.75 -31.14
C CYS A 5 0.71 41.69 -31.17
N LEU A 6 -0.43 41.99 -31.81
CA LEU A 6 -1.54 41.05 -31.92
C LEU A 6 -1.17 39.82 -32.78
N LEU A 7 -0.45 40.04 -33.89
CA LEU A 7 0.03 38.98 -34.78
C LEU A 7 1.06 38.06 -34.09
N ILE A 8 1.95 38.61 -33.26
CA ILE A 8 2.94 37.83 -32.50
C ILE A 8 2.25 36.94 -31.45
N SER A 9 1.22 37.45 -30.76
CA SER A 9 0.47 36.68 -29.77
C SER A 9 -0.32 35.52 -30.39
N ILE A 10 -0.91 35.73 -31.58
CA ILE A 10 -1.64 34.68 -32.30
C ILE A 10 -0.68 33.60 -32.80
N PHE A 11 0.52 33.99 -33.28
CA PHE A 11 1.54 33.04 -33.71
C PHE A 11 2.03 32.15 -32.55
N ALA A 12 2.23 32.71 -31.35
CA ALA A 12 2.65 31.95 -30.17
C ALA A 12 1.60 30.89 -29.72
N LEU A 13 0.31 31.14 -29.91
CA LEU A 13 -0.75 30.18 -29.59
C LEU A 13 -0.82 29.00 -30.59
N ILE A 14 -0.52 29.24 -31.86
CA ILE A 14 -0.59 28.20 -32.91
C ILE A 14 0.60 27.23 -32.79
N PHE A 15 1.79 27.73 -32.41
CA PHE A 15 3.01 26.91 -32.31
C PHE A 15 3.27 26.34 -30.91
N GLY A 16 2.51 26.73 -29.88
CA GLY A 16 2.68 26.25 -28.51
C GLY A 16 2.12 24.84 -28.21
N SER A 17 1.52 24.18 -29.20
CA SER A 17 0.87 22.87 -29.01
C SER A 17 1.83 21.69 -29.22
N THR A 18 3.06 21.76 -28.71
CA THR A 18 3.91 20.57 -28.67
C THR A 18 3.31 19.61 -27.64
N SER A 19 2.79 18.48 -28.12
CA SER A 19 2.28 17.42 -27.27
C SER A 19 3.40 16.97 -26.33
N ALA A 20 3.33 17.38 -25.06
CA ALA A 20 4.27 16.91 -24.07
C ALA A 20 4.08 15.39 -23.94
N TYR A 21 5.06 14.62 -24.41
CA TYR A 21 5.11 13.18 -24.19
C TYR A 21 5.45 12.95 -22.72
N ALA A 22 4.43 12.98 -21.86
CA ALA A 22 4.57 12.44 -20.51
C ALA A 22 4.68 10.92 -20.62
N SER A 23 5.73 10.34 -20.01
CA SER A 23 5.85 8.89 -19.88
C SER A 23 4.58 8.33 -19.27
N LYS A 24 3.95 7.36 -19.93
CA LYS A 24 2.77 6.66 -19.40
C LYS A 24 3.24 5.67 -18.33
N GLU A 25 3.47 6.17 -17.12
CA GLU A 25 3.72 5.32 -15.97
C GLU A 25 2.49 4.43 -15.73
N GLY A 26 2.72 3.12 -15.66
CA GLY A 26 1.69 2.12 -15.41
C GLY A 26 2.06 1.27 -14.20
N ILE A 27 1.10 1.00 -13.33
CA ILE A 27 1.30 0.08 -12.20
C ILE A 27 1.24 -1.35 -12.72
N LEU A 28 2.28 -2.13 -12.43
CA LEU A 28 2.20 -3.59 -12.52
C LEU A 28 1.38 -4.11 -11.34
N ARG A 29 0.18 -4.62 -11.65
CA ARG A 29 -0.72 -5.16 -10.65
C ARG A 29 -0.19 -6.50 -10.13
N MET A 30 0.01 -6.60 -8.82
CA MET A 30 0.27 -7.88 -8.16
C MET A 30 -1.01 -8.73 -8.17
N SER A 31 -0.93 -9.97 -8.65
CA SER A 31 -2.04 -10.95 -8.61
C SER A 31 -1.94 -11.87 -7.40
N SER A 32 -0.73 -12.27 -7.03
CA SER A 32 -0.39 -13.03 -5.83
C SER A 32 0.94 -12.55 -5.29
N PHE A 33 1.15 -12.72 -3.99
CA PHE A 33 2.39 -12.34 -3.32
C PHE A 33 2.69 -13.26 -2.15
N GLU A 34 3.98 -13.36 -1.86
CA GLU A 34 4.54 -13.97 -0.67
C GLU A 34 5.72 -13.10 -0.21
N LEU A 35 5.67 -12.66 1.04
CA LEU A 35 6.74 -11.92 1.71
C LEU A 35 7.14 -12.68 2.96
N THR A 36 8.44 -12.91 3.14
CA THR A 36 9.01 -13.59 4.29
C THR A 36 10.02 -12.69 4.99
N SER A 37 10.03 -12.72 6.31
CA SER A 37 11.02 -12.10 7.18
C SER A 37 11.44 -13.11 8.24
N ASP A 38 12.74 -13.20 8.51
CA ASP A 38 13.26 -14.01 9.62
C ASP A 38 12.82 -13.46 11.00
N GLY A 39 12.31 -12.23 11.02
CA GLY A 39 11.85 -11.54 12.22
C GLY A 39 12.97 -10.86 13.00
N ILE A 40 12.57 -10.16 14.05
CA ILE A 40 13.45 -9.55 15.04
C ILE A 40 12.90 -9.76 16.45
N GLY A 41 13.79 -9.90 17.44
CA GLY A 41 13.40 -10.14 18.83
C GLY A 41 12.45 -11.34 18.94
N GLU A 42 11.30 -11.14 19.59
CA GLU A 42 10.34 -12.21 19.78
C GLU A 42 9.15 -12.21 18.81
N SER A 43 9.24 -11.48 17.69
CA SER A 43 8.26 -11.63 16.59
C SER A 43 8.29 -13.04 16.00
N GLY A 44 9.49 -13.64 15.97
CA GLY A 44 9.78 -14.83 15.19
C GLY A 44 9.61 -14.59 13.68
N PRO A 45 9.74 -15.65 12.87
CA PRO A 45 9.52 -15.55 11.43
C PRO A 45 8.13 -15.02 11.12
N VAL A 46 8.05 -14.08 10.17
CA VAL A 46 6.79 -13.52 9.67
C VAL A 46 6.66 -13.82 8.19
N THR A 47 5.54 -14.44 7.81
CA THR A 47 5.20 -14.72 6.41
C THR A 47 3.86 -14.10 6.08
N ILE A 48 3.78 -13.30 5.02
CA ILE A 48 2.55 -12.76 4.47
C ILE A 48 2.32 -13.38 3.11
N THR A 49 1.16 -14.01 2.91
CA THR A 49 0.71 -14.49 1.60
C THR A 49 -0.64 -13.89 1.24
N GLY A 50 -0.89 -13.70 -0.05
CA GLY A 50 -2.19 -13.22 -0.47
C GLY A 50 -2.44 -13.26 -1.96
N LYS A 51 -3.70 -12.96 -2.30
CA LYS A 51 -4.19 -12.80 -3.66
C LYS A 51 -4.85 -11.44 -3.80
N GLN A 52 -4.70 -10.83 -4.97
CA GLN A 52 -5.25 -9.52 -5.27
C GLN A 52 -5.94 -9.54 -6.64
N GLY A 53 -7.08 -8.85 -6.71
CA GLY A 53 -7.81 -8.58 -7.94
C GLY A 53 -7.76 -7.09 -8.29
N ASP A 54 -8.65 -6.67 -9.20
CA ASP A 54 -8.69 -5.26 -9.66
C ASP A 54 -9.11 -4.28 -8.56
N LYS A 55 -9.88 -4.76 -7.58
CA LYS A 55 -10.42 -3.95 -6.49
C LYS A 55 -9.63 -4.06 -5.19
N GLY A 56 -8.46 -4.70 -5.20
CA GLY A 56 -7.61 -4.88 -4.01
C GLY A 56 -7.54 -6.34 -3.57
N ILE A 57 -7.18 -6.53 -2.29
CA ILE A 57 -6.82 -7.85 -1.74
C ILE A 57 -8.06 -8.74 -1.61
N LEU A 58 -7.99 -9.94 -2.15
CA LEU A 58 -9.05 -10.96 -2.12
C LEU A 58 -8.85 -11.97 -0.99
N ALA A 59 -7.59 -12.23 -0.63
CA ALA A 59 -7.22 -13.10 0.48
C ALA A 59 -5.89 -12.63 1.06
N LEU A 60 -5.78 -12.63 2.38
CA LEU A 60 -4.56 -12.29 3.10
C LEU A 60 -4.38 -13.25 4.28
N SER A 61 -3.27 -13.96 4.29
CA SER A 61 -2.86 -14.81 5.41
C SER A 61 -1.51 -14.33 5.93
N ILE A 62 -1.39 -14.29 7.25
CA ILE A 62 -0.19 -13.86 7.94
C ILE A 62 0.18 -14.94 8.93
N THR A 63 1.43 -15.39 8.89
CA THR A 63 2.01 -16.19 9.96
C THR A 63 2.92 -15.28 10.78
N ALA A 64 2.67 -15.17 12.08
CA ALA A 64 3.46 -14.38 13.02
C ALA A 64 3.32 -14.98 14.43
N PHE A 65 4.32 -14.82 15.30
CA PHE A 65 4.29 -15.37 16.66
C PHE A 65 4.03 -16.89 16.71
N GLY A 66 4.44 -17.62 15.66
CA GLY A 66 4.17 -19.05 15.51
C GLY A 66 2.70 -19.42 15.24
N LYS A 67 1.84 -18.44 14.93
CA LYS A 67 0.41 -18.63 14.64
C LYS A 67 0.07 -18.15 13.24
N ARG A 68 -0.96 -18.76 12.65
CA ARG A 68 -1.54 -18.34 11.38
C ARG A 68 -2.79 -17.50 11.61
N PHE A 69 -2.86 -16.37 10.94
CA PHE A 69 -3.95 -15.40 10.95
C PHE A 69 -4.47 -15.26 9.52
N GLU A 70 -5.79 -15.20 9.38
CA GLU A 70 -6.44 -14.95 8.09
C GLU A 70 -7.42 -13.80 8.27
N LEU A 71 -7.41 -12.85 7.34
CA LEU A 71 -8.38 -11.76 7.39
C LEU A 71 -9.76 -12.29 7.03
N ASP A 72 -10.74 -11.99 7.88
CA ASP A 72 -12.13 -12.28 7.61
C ASP A 72 -12.73 -11.35 6.53
N VAL A 73 -13.97 -11.61 6.14
CA VAL A 73 -14.68 -10.82 5.12
C VAL A 73 -14.80 -9.34 5.51
N ALA A 74 -15.05 -9.03 6.78
CA ALA A 74 -15.20 -7.64 7.25
C ALA A 74 -13.85 -6.90 7.28
N GLN A 75 -12.76 -7.59 7.56
CA GLN A 75 -11.40 -7.06 7.52
C GLN A 75 -10.90 -6.91 6.08
N LEU A 76 -11.19 -7.87 5.21
CA LEU A 76 -10.90 -7.79 3.78
C LEU A 76 -11.65 -6.62 3.12
N ALA A 77 -12.89 -6.35 3.53
CA ALA A 77 -13.65 -5.20 3.06
C ALA A 77 -12.94 -3.86 3.33
N LYS A 78 -12.19 -3.76 4.44
CA LYS A 78 -11.46 -2.54 4.82
C LYS A 78 -10.20 -2.28 3.98
N VAL A 79 -9.67 -3.30 3.31
CA VAL A 79 -8.53 -3.17 2.37
C VAL A 79 -8.97 -3.16 0.90
N GLN A 80 -10.26 -3.21 0.61
CA GLN A 80 -10.77 -3.00 -0.74
C GLN A 80 -10.51 -1.57 -1.22
N GLY A 81 -10.50 -1.39 -2.54
CA GLY A 81 -10.23 -0.12 -3.21
C GLY A 81 -8.75 0.25 -3.29
N LEU A 82 -7.85 -0.53 -2.67
CA LEU A 82 -6.42 -0.30 -2.68
C LEU A 82 -5.69 -1.46 -3.40
N PRO A 83 -5.42 -1.35 -4.71
CA PRO A 83 -4.54 -2.29 -5.40
C PRO A 83 -3.10 -1.99 -4.98
N ILE A 84 -2.56 -2.83 -4.11
CA ILE A 84 -1.26 -2.63 -3.49
C ILE A 84 -0.13 -3.10 -4.40
N ASN A 85 1.02 -2.47 -4.26
CA ASN A 85 2.28 -2.85 -4.87
C ASN A 85 3.48 -2.64 -3.92
N GLY A 86 3.21 -2.36 -2.64
CA GLY A 86 4.22 -2.17 -1.61
C GLY A 86 3.80 -2.75 -0.26
N PHE A 87 4.80 -3.24 0.47
CA PHE A 87 4.67 -3.79 1.82
C PHE A 87 5.75 -3.21 2.72
N GLN A 88 5.41 -2.97 3.98
CA GLN A 88 6.37 -2.72 5.04
C GLN A 88 5.98 -3.54 6.28
N LEU A 89 6.98 -4.15 6.91
CA LEU A 89 6.84 -4.93 8.13
C LEU A 89 7.52 -4.20 9.28
N SER A 90 6.82 -4.08 10.41
CA SER A 90 7.37 -3.57 11.66
C SER A 90 6.93 -4.44 12.83
N TYR A 91 7.74 -4.48 13.88
CA TYR A 91 7.46 -5.22 15.10
C TYR A 91 7.63 -4.32 16.33
N GLU A 92 6.72 -4.46 17.28
CA GLU A 92 6.79 -3.85 18.60
C GLU A 92 6.62 -4.92 19.68
N ALA A 93 7.49 -4.89 20.70
CA ALA A 93 7.41 -5.83 21.82
C ALA A 93 6.13 -5.62 22.66
N GLY A 94 5.68 -4.37 22.80
CA GLY A 94 4.46 -3.98 23.50
C GLY A 94 4.43 -4.38 24.99
N TYR A 95 3.34 -4.02 25.66
CA TYR A 95 3.03 -4.48 27.01
C TYR A 95 1.92 -5.53 26.94
N LYS A 96 2.05 -6.64 27.70
CA LYS A 96 1.06 -7.74 27.70
C LYS A 96 -0.36 -7.25 27.99
N GLU A 97 -0.51 -6.27 28.88
CA GLU A 97 -1.79 -5.68 29.27
C GLU A 97 -2.50 -4.91 28.15
N GLN A 98 -1.77 -4.52 27.08
CA GLN A 98 -2.29 -3.75 25.94
C GLN A 98 -2.37 -4.59 24.65
N GLY A 99 -2.34 -5.92 24.76
CA GLY A 99 -2.36 -6.85 23.63
C GLY A 99 -1.00 -7.49 23.33
N GLY A 100 0.05 -7.11 24.06
CA GLY A 100 1.38 -7.70 23.97
C GLY A 100 2.12 -7.35 22.69
N ARG A 101 2.89 -8.32 22.20
CA ARG A 101 3.70 -8.20 21.00
C ARG A 101 2.83 -7.94 19.78
N THR A 102 3.26 -7.02 18.93
CA THR A 102 2.47 -6.56 17.79
C THR A 102 3.30 -6.53 16.52
N VAL A 103 2.75 -7.10 15.44
CA VAL A 103 3.27 -6.97 14.08
C VAL A 103 2.39 -6.00 13.31
N TYR A 104 3.02 -5.03 12.67
CA TYR A 104 2.38 -4.05 11.81
C TYR A 104 2.76 -4.33 10.36
N ILE A 105 1.75 -4.37 9.51
CA ILE A 105 1.90 -4.53 8.08
C ILE A 105 1.32 -3.30 7.42
N VAL A 106 2.18 -2.51 6.78
CA VAL A 106 1.74 -1.41 5.92
C VAL A 106 1.56 -1.95 4.52
N LEU A 107 0.33 -1.84 4.02
CA LEU A 107 -0.05 -2.16 2.66
C LEU A 107 -0.13 -0.84 1.90
N SER A 108 0.66 -0.66 0.85
CA SER A 108 0.71 0.61 0.12
C SER A 108 0.50 0.45 -1.38
N LYS A 109 -0.07 1.50 -1.97
CA LYS A 109 -0.06 1.74 -3.41
C LYS A 109 0.88 2.90 -3.68
N GLY A 110 2.00 2.62 -4.32
CA GLY A 110 3.01 3.60 -4.70
C GLY A 110 3.18 3.73 -6.21
N PHE A 111 3.74 4.86 -6.60
CA PHE A 111 4.28 5.19 -7.90
C PHE A 111 5.74 5.62 -7.69
N THR A 112 6.51 5.75 -8.77
CA THR A 112 7.86 6.31 -8.72
C THR A 112 7.89 7.75 -8.17
N SER A 113 6.75 8.45 -8.24
CA SER A 113 6.53 9.79 -7.69
C SER A 113 6.14 9.83 -6.20
N GLY A 114 5.81 8.68 -5.58
CA GLY A 114 5.45 8.60 -4.17
C GLY A 114 4.26 7.67 -3.87
N THR A 115 3.75 7.74 -2.65
CA THR A 115 2.66 6.85 -2.17
C THR A 115 1.29 7.50 -2.41
N ALA A 116 0.41 6.78 -3.10
CA ALA A 116 -0.97 7.21 -3.37
C ALA A 116 -1.99 6.74 -2.32
N GLY A 117 -1.68 5.68 -1.57
CA GLY A 117 -2.56 5.18 -0.51
C GLY A 117 -1.88 4.16 0.38
N ARG A 118 -2.37 4.03 1.61
CA ARG A 118 -1.90 3.05 2.58
C ARG A 118 -3.04 2.52 3.44
N LYS A 119 -2.92 1.27 3.86
CA LYS A 119 -3.73 0.62 4.89
C LYS A 119 -2.78 -0.10 5.85
N PHE A 120 -3.20 -0.22 7.10
CA PHE A 120 -2.44 -0.91 8.12
C PHE A 120 -3.20 -2.16 8.55
N VAL A 121 -2.52 -3.30 8.57
CA VAL A 121 -2.97 -4.52 9.22
C VAL A 121 -2.12 -4.70 10.47
N VAL A 122 -2.78 -4.72 11.62
CA VAL A 122 -2.14 -4.82 12.93
C VAL A 122 -2.55 -6.15 13.54
N ILE A 123 -1.56 -6.94 13.94
CA ILE A 123 -1.76 -8.27 14.51
C ILE A 123 -1.09 -8.30 15.87
N THR A 124 -1.88 -8.56 16.90
CA THR A 124 -1.36 -8.78 18.25
C THR A 124 -1.11 -10.26 18.49
N GLU A 125 -0.20 -10.57 19.40
CA GLU A 125 0.10 -11.95 19.82
C GLU A 125 -1.13 -12.69 20.38
N SER A 126 -2.02 -11.95 21.06
CA SER A 126 -3.30 -12.47 21.55
C SER A 126 -4.23 -12.93 20.43
N GLY A 127 -3.97 -12.49 19.20
CA GLY A 127 -4.68 -12.86 17.99
C GLY A 127 -5.71 -11.84 17.51
N ALA A 128 -5.69 -10.61 18.05
CA ALA A 128 -6.52 -9.54 17.53
C ALA A 128 -5.94 -9.06 16.20
N ILE A 129 -6.79 -8.98 15.18
CA ILE A 129 -6.46 -8.40 13.87
C ILE A 129 -7.26 -7.11 13.72
N ARG A 130 -6.56 -6.01 13.44
CA ARG A 130 -7.16 -4.70 13.18
C ARG A 130 -6.69 -4.15 11.85
N VAL A 131 -7.64 -3.75 11.01
CA VAL A 131 -7.37 -3.02 9.77
C VAL A 131 -7.77 -1.56 9.94
N THR A 132 -6.87 -0.62 9.65
CA THR A 132 -7.04 0.82 9.87
C THR A 132 -6.34 1.67 8.80
N ASP A 133 -6.78 2.92 8.64
CA ASP A 133 -6.17 3.94 7.77
C ASP A 133 -5.03 4.71 8.46
N GLU A 134 -4.97 4.65 9.79
CA GLU A 134 -4.01 5.37 10.63
C GLU A 134 -3.46 4.45 11.73
N LEU A 135 -2.14 4.53 11.95
CA LEU A 135 -1.50 4.06 13.19
C LEU A 135 -1.62 5.21 14.20
N ARG A 136 -2.44 5.01 15.22
CA ARG A 136 -2.47 5.86 16.42
C ARG A 136 -1.56 5.25 17.47
#